data_AF-A0A838GU62-F1
#
_entry.id   AF-A0A838GU62-F1
#
_cell.length_a   1.000
_cell.length_b   1.000
_cell.length_c   1.000
_cell.angle_alpha   90.00
_cell.angle_beta   90.00
_cell.angle_gamma   90.00
#
_symmetry.space_group_name_H-M   'P 1'
#
loop_
_entity.id
_entity.type
_entity.pdbx_description
1 polymer ?
#
loop_
_entity_poly.entity_id
_entity_poly.type
_entity_poly.pdbx_seq_one_letter_code
_entity_poly.pdbx_strand_id
1 'polypeptide(L)' 'MSTVDHGACVIGVDAGGTRTRAVLATTGGEVLGRGESGGANPRSSG' A
#
# COMPACT_ATOMS: atom_id res chain seq x y z
N MET A 1 -12.28 14.19 -15.55
CA MET A 1 -11.18 13.43 -14.94
C MET A 1 -11.00 12.17 -15.75
N SER A 2 -10.00 12.12 -16.64
CA SER A 2 -9.74 10.92 -17.46
C SER A 2 -9.04 9.88 -16.61
N THR A 3 -9.53 8.65 -16.61
CA THR A 3 -8.85 7.52 -15.99
C THR A 3 -7.69 7.08 -16.88
N VAL A 4 -6.49 6.98 -16.32
CA VAL A 4 -5.32 6.38 -16.99
C VAL A 4 -5.28 4.90 -16.62
N ASP A 5 -5.23 4.03 -17.62
CA ASP A 5 -4.97 2.61 -17.41
C ASP A 5 -3.47 2.40 -17.19
N HIS A 6 -3.12 1.75 -16.06
CA HIS A 6 -1.74 1.44 -15.70
C HIS A 6 -1.41 -0.05 -15.94
N GLY A 7 -2.35 -0.81 -16.50
CA GLY A 7 -2.25 -2.25 -16.63
C GLY A 7 -2.31 -2.98 -15.28
N ALA A 8 -1.75 -4.19 -15.23
CA ALA A 8 -1.78 -5.03 -14.04
C ALA A 8 -0.98 -4.41 -12.89
N CYS A 9 -1.64 -4.29 -11.73
CA CYS A 9 -1.08 -3.71 -10.51
C CYS A 9 -0.89 -4.75 -9.41
N VAL A 10 0.10 -4.52 -8.55
CA VAL A 10 0.38 -5.28 -7.34
C VAL A 10 0.43 -4.32 -6.14
N ILE A 11 0.05 -4.81 -4.97
CA ILE A 11 0.17 -4.07 -3.72
C ILE A 11 1.08 -4.81 -2.75
N GLY A 12 2.12 -4.12 -2.29
CA GLY A 12 2.96 -4.58 -1.18
C GLY A 12 2.44 -3.97 0.11
N VAL A 13 2.21 -4.80 1.13
CA VAL A 13 1.77 -4.37 2.46
C VAL A 13 2.78 -4.81 3.51
N ASP A 14 3.37 -3.85 4.20
CA ASP A 14 4.19 -4.03 5.39
C ASP A 14 3.34 -3.70 6.63
N ALA A 15 2.75 -4.73 7.21
CA ALA A 15 1.80 -4.65 8.31
C ALA A 15 2.52 -4.83 9.66
N GLY A 16 3.15 -3.76 10.15
CA GLY A 16 3.83 -3.74 11.43
C GLY A 16 2.89 -3.53 12.63
N GLY A 17 3.43 -3.72 13.83
CA GLY A 17 2.68 -3.53 15.08
C GLY A 17 2.30 -2.08 15.37
N THR A 18 3.10 -1.10 14.97
CA THR A 18 2.84 0.33 15.25
C THR A 18 2.30 1.09 14.04
N ARG A 19 2.73 0.68 12.83
CA ARG A 19 2.32 1.30 11.58
C ARG A 19 2.21 0.26 10.49
N THR A 20 1.32 0.55 9.55
CA THR A 20 1.20 -0.17 8.28
C THR A 20 1.67 0.74 7.16
N ARG A 21 2.44 0.19 6.23
CA ARG A 21 2.85 0.88 5.00
C ARG A 21 2.40 0.06 3.81
N ALA A 22 1.89 0.72 2.78
CA ALA A 22 1.48 0.10 1.54
C ALA A 22 2.10 0.82 0.34
N VAL A 23 2.46 0.04 -0.69
CA VAL A 23 2.94 0.54 -1.97
C VAL A 23 2.11 -0.09 -3.07
N LEU A 24 1.48 0.73 -3.90
CA LEU A 24 0.84 0.30 -5.14
C LEU A 24 1.84 0.47 -6.28
N ALA A 25 2.07 -0.60 -7.03
CA ALA A 25 2.97 -0.58 -8.17
C ALA A 25 2.38 -1.34 -9.36
N THR A 26 2.85 -1.04 -10.58
CA THR A 26 2.61 -1.88 -11.75
C THR A 26 3.48 -3.13 -11.67
N THR A 27 3.11 -4.18 -12.40
CA THR A 27 3.93 -5.39 -12.55
C THR A 27 5.28 -5.13 -13.24
N GLY A 28 5.42 -3.99 -13.93
CA GLY A 28 6.69 -3.51 -14.48
C GLY A 28 7.60 -2.80 -13.47
N GLY A 29 7.15 -2.63 -12.22
CA GLY A 29 7.92 -2.02 -11.13
C GLY A 29 7.74 -0.51 -10.96
N GLU A 30 6.83 0.13 -11.71
CA GLU A 30 6.49 1.54 -11.52
C GLU A 30 5.66 1.72 -10.25
N VAL A 31 6.06 2.63 -9.36
CA VAL A 31 5.28 2.95 -8.15
C VAL A 31 4.24 4.01 -8.46
N LEU A 32 2.97 3.67 -8.30
CA LEU A 32 1.82 4.55 -8.54
C LEU A 32 1.42 5.34 -7.29
N GLY A 33 1.69 4.78 -6.10
CA GLY A 33 1.29 5.43 -4.86
C GLY A 33 1.85 4.75 -3.62
N ARG A 34 1.83 5.50 -2.51
CA ARG A 34 2.19 5.03 -1.18
C ARG A 34 1.09 5.40 -0.19
N GLY A 35 0.83 4.51 0.76
CA GLY A 35 -0.13 4.71 1.84
C GLY A 35 0.46 4.35 3.18
N GLU A 36 0.02 5.04 4.22
CA GLU A 36 0.33 4.72 5.61
C GLU A 36 -0.95 4.62 6.43
N SER A 37 -0.90 3.79 7.48
CA SER A 37 -1.96 3.67 8.48
C SER A 37 -1.35 3.31 9.84
N GLY A 38 -2.21 3.18 10.85
CA GLY A 38 -1.85 2.65 12.17
C GLY A 38 -1.38 1.18 12.12
N GLY A 39 -1.04 0.67 13.29
CA GLY A 39 -0.60 -0.71 13.45
C GLY A 39 -1.66 -1.71 13.00
N ALA A 40 -1.22 -2.78 12.34
CA ALA A 40 -2.10 -3.87 11.91
C ALA A 40 -2.35 -4.90 13.01
N ASN A 41 -1.61 -4.84 14.13
CA ASN A 41 -1.81 -5.73 15.27
C ASN A 41 -3.06 -5.29 16.06
N PRO A 42 -4.14 -6.09 16.11
CA PRO A 42 -5.34 -5.72 16.83
C PRO A 42 -5.12 -5.59 18.35
N ARG A 43 -4.04 -6.17 18.88
CA ARG A 43 -3.67 -6.05 20.30
C ARG A 43 -2.91 -4.78 20.62
N SER A 44 -2.39 -4.07 19.63
CA SER A 44 -1.84 -2.72 19.83
C SER A 44 -2.95 -1.72 19.58
N SER A 45 -3.83 -1.55 20.57
CA SER A 45 -4.70 -0.38 20.66
C SER A 45 -3.84 0.77 21.16
N GLY A 46 -3.45 1.67 20.27
CA GLY A 46 -2.88 2.96 20.67
C GLY A 46 -3.82 3.73 21.58
#